data_AF-A0A059FZ59-F1
#
_entry.id   AF-A0A059FZ59-F1
#
_cell.length_a   1.000
_cell.length_b   1.000
_cell.length_c   1.000
_cell.angle_alpha   90.00
_cell.angle_beta   90.00
_cell.angle_gamma   90.00
#
_symmetry.space_group_name_H-M   'P 1'
#
loop_
_entity.id
_entity.type
_entity.pdbx_description
1 polymer ?
#
loop_
_entity_poly.entity_id
_entity_poly.type
_entity_poly.pdbx_seq_one_letter_code
_entity_poly.pdbx_strand_id
1 'polypeptide(L)'
;MLMLNSDGARAGQWTRMMEDRRELYVSGLVEARVKRGMRGISIGFRPSLWRTRVSGRRELIELELLEVSLVPAPMLMGARFSVQG
;
A
#
# COMPACT_ATOMS: atom_id res chain seq x y z
N MET A 1 9.55 -1.99 2.74
CA MET A 1 9.75 -3.29 2.06
C MET A 1 8.46 -3.69 1.34
N LEU A 2 8.53 -4.43 0.23
CA LEU A 2 7.35 -4.96 -0.46
C LEU A 2 7.13 -6.43 -0.04
N MET A 3 5.90 -6.79 0.33
CA MET A 3 5.54 -8.08 0.89
C MET A 3 4.49 -8.80 0.04
N LEU A 4 4.46 -10.13 0.06
CA LEU A 4 3.50 -10.95 -0.70
C LEU A 4 2.11 -10.98 -0.06
N ASN A 5 2.04 -10.80 1.25
CA ASN A 5 0.86 -10.78 2.11
C ASN A 5 1.28 -10.35 3.53
N SER A 6 0.32 -10.34 4.47
CA SER A 6 0.54 -10.03 5.89
C SER A 6 1.43 -11.04 6.64
N ASP A 7 1.76 -12.19 6.03
CA ASP A 7 2.51 -13.27 6.69
C ASP A 7 4.03 -13.00 6.70
N GLY A 8 4.47 -11.86 6.17
CA GLY A 8 5.87 -11.42 6.26
C GLY A 8 6.78 -11.89 5.12
N ALA A 9 6.27 -12.59 4.11
CA ALA A 9 7.10 -13.04 2.99
C ALA A 9 7.47 -11.87 2.06
N ARG A 10 8.78 -11.60 1.89
CA ARG A 10 9.28 -10.52 1.03
C ARG A 10 8.95 -10.78 -0.44
N ALA A 11 8.25 -9.83 -1.07
CA ALA A 11 7.94 -9.83 -2.50
C ALA A 11 8.96 -9.03 -3.32
N GLY A 12 9.69 -8.11 -2.68
CA GLY A 12 10.71 -7.29 -3.32
C GLY A 12 10.90 -5.96 -2.60
N GLN A 13 11.07 -4.89 -3.37
CA GLN A 13 11.34 -3.56 -2.86
C GLN A 13 10.50 -2.51 -3.58
N TRP A 14 9.87 -1.61 -2.82
CA TRP A 14 9.34 -0.38 -3.39
C TRP A 14 10.50 0.58 -3.66
N THR A 15 10.40 1.37 -4.73
CA THR A 15 11.46 2.27 -5.21
C THR A 15 11.01 3.71 -5.31
N ARG A 16 9.69 3.94 -5.41
CA ARG A 16 9.10 5.28 -5.49
C ARG A 16 7.80 5.34 -4.72
N MET A 17 7.59 6.46 -4.05
CA MET A 17 6.36 6.82 -3.37
C MET A 17 6.07 8.29 -3.69
N MET A 18 4.84 8.59 -4.11
CA MET A 18 4.39 9.96 -4.37
C MET A 18 2.92 10.05 -3.99
N GLU A 19 2.57 11.04 -3.18
CA GLU A 19 1.18 11.40 -2.94
C GLU A 19 0.84 12.65 -3.75
N ASP A 20 -0.29 12.60 -4.47
CA ASP A 20 -0.86 13.77 -5.11
C ASP A 20 -2.22 14.12 -4.49
N ARG A 21 -2.98 15.02 -5.13
CA ARG A 21 -4.29 15.45 -4.62
C ARG A 21 -5.38 14.36 -4.69
N ARG A 22 -5.11 13.23 -5.35
CA ARG A 22 -6.06 12.14 -5.60
C ARG A 22 -5.70 10.91 -4.79
N GLU A 23 -4.45 10.48 -4.85
CA GLU A 23 -4.04 9.21 -4.25
C GLU A 23 -2.55 9.13 -3.96
N LEU A 24 -2.21 8.10 -3.18
CA LEU A 24 -0.85 7.66 -2.95
C LEU A 24 -0.43 6.67 -4.03
N TYR A 25 0.52 7.06 -4.86
CA TYR A 25 1.19 6.19 -5.82
C TYR A 25 2.43 5.53 -5.21
N VAL A 26 2.54 4.22 -5.41
CA VAL A 26 3.72 3.43 -5.05
C VAL A 26 4.14 2.56 -6.23
N SER A 27 5.44 2.53 -6.52
CA SER A 27 6.02 1.59 -7.48
C SER A 27 7.23 0.88 -6.91
N GLY A 28 7.57 -0.28 -7.47
CA GLY A 28 8.65 -1.11 -6.98
C GLY A 28 9.03 -2.23 -7.93
N LEU A 29 10.06 -2.96 -7.52
CA LEU A 29 10.51 -4.18 -8.16
C LEU A 29 9.94 -5.36 -7.39
N VAL A 30 9.34 -6.28 -8.14
CA VAL A 30 8.88 -7.56 -7.63
C VAL A 30 9.94 -8.60 -7.96
N GLU A 31 10.57 -9.15 -6.93
CA GLU A 31 11.63 -10.16 -7.04
C GLU A 31 11.08 -11.58 -6.87
N ALA A 32 9.94 -11.71 -6.20
CA ALA A 32 9.27 -13.00 -5.98
C ALA A 32 8.17 -13.24 -7.00
N ARG A 33 7.89 -14.52 -7.30
CA ARG A 33 6.74 -14.86 -8.16
C ARG A 33 5.44 -14.44 -7.47
N VAL A 34 4.70 -13.52 -8.10
CA VAL A 34 3.38 -13.09 -7.61
C VAL A 34 2.45 -14.30 -7.60
N LYS A 35 1.86 -14.59 -6.44
CA LYS A 35 0.87 -15.67 -6.29
C LYS A 35 -0.35 -15.38 -7.17
N ARG A 36 -0.89 -16.40 -7.83
CA ARG A 36 -2.15 -16.25 -8.58
C ARG A 36 -3.25 -15.74 -7.65
N GLY A 37 -4.09 -14.84 -8.17
CA GLY A 37 -5.23 -14.29 -7.42
C GLY A 37 -4.94 -13.06 -6.57
N MET A 38 -3.70 -12.55 -6.55
CA MET A 38 -3.42 -11.21 -6.03
C MET A 38 -4.00 -10.16 -6.98
N ARG A 39 -4.74 -9.19 -6.45
CA ARG A 39 -5.46 -8.19 -7.27
C ARG A 39 -5.23 -6.75 -6.82
N GLY A 40 -4.67 -6.54 -5.63
CA GLY A 40 -4.49 -5.21 -5.08
C GLY A 40 -3.30 -5.08 -4.16
N ILE A 41 -3.17 -3.88 -3.62
CA ILE A 41 -2.16 -3.53 -2.63
C ILE A 41 -2.83 -3.17 -1.30
N SER A 42 -2.17 -3.51 -0.21
CA SER A 42 -2.45 -2.99 1.12
C SER A 42 -1.25 -2.19 1.60
N ILE A 43 -1.51 -1.17 2.41
CA ILE A 43 -0.50 -0.28 2.96
C ILE A 43 -0.61 -0.31 4.48
N GLY A 44 0.44 -0.79 5.13
CA GLY A 44 0.61 -0.67 6.58
C GLY A 44 1.31 0.63 6.91
N PHE A 45 0.72 1.42 7.81
CA PHE A 45 1.28 2.71 8.23
C PHE A 45 1.06 2.95 9.72
N ARG A 46 1.90 3.81 10.29
CA ARG A 46 1.77 4.31 11.66
C ARG A 46 1.52 5.82 11.63
N PRO A 47 0.32 6.31 11.99
CA PRO A 47 0.06 7.75 12.00
C PRO A 47 0.82 8.41 13.15
N SER A 48 1.47 9.55 12.88
CA SER A 48 2.09 10.41 13.88
C SER A 48 1.22 11.64 14.18
N LEU A 49 0.53 12.17 13.16
CA LEU A 49 -0.38 13.31 13.28
C LEU A 49 -1.66 13.05 12.49
N TRP A 50 -2.81 13.28 13.13
CA TRP A 50 -4.12 13.16 12.48
C TRP A 50 -5.14 14.06 13.19
N ARG A 51 -6.25 14.34 12.50
CA ARG A 51 -7.40 15.06 13.06
C ARG A 51 -8.70 14.34 12.78
N THR A 52 -9.70 14.56 13.64
CA THR A 52 -11.06 14.07 13.42
C THR A 52 -11.81 15.02 12.50
N ARG A 53 -12.46 14.49 11.46
CA ARG A 53 -13.39 15.25 10.61
C ARG A 53 -14.79 15.23 11.22
N VAL A 54 -15.64 16.19 10.82
CA VAL A 54 -17.06 16.26 11.25
C VAL A 54 -17.81 14.96 10.99
N SER A 55 -17.43 14.21 9.95
CA SER A 55 -17.98 12.89 9.62
C SER A 55 -17.56 11.74 10.55
N GLY A 56 -16.77 12.01 11.59
CA GLY A 56 -16.20 10.99 12.49
C GLY A 56 -15.01 10.23 11.90
N ARG A 57 -14.64 10.50 10.64
CA ARG A 57 -13.46 9.91 9.99
C ARG A 57 -12.18 10.59 10.47
N ARG A 58 -11.06 9.86 10.43
CA ARG A 58 -9.73 10.44 10.65
C ARG A 58 -9.14 10.93 9.34
N GLU A 59 -8.58 12.12 9.37
CA GLU A 59 -7.70 12.65 8.34
C GLU A 59 -6.27 12.54 8.85
N LEU A 60 -5.46 11.76 8.14
CA LEU A 60 -4.05 11.58 8.45
C LEU A 60 -3.28 12.75 7.86
N ILE A 61 -2.44 13.38 8.66
CA ILE A 61 -1.65 14.56 8.27
C ILE A 61 -0.18 14.15 8.12
N GLU A 62 0.33 13.37 9.09
CA GLU A 62 1.66 12.78 9.02
C GLU A 62 1.59 11.32 9.44
N LEU A 63 2.33 10.48 8.73
CA LEU A 63 2.43 9.06 8.99
C LEU A 63 3.76 8.50 8.53
N GLU A 64 4.10 7.35 9.09
CA GLU A 64 5.22 6.53 8.68
C GLU A 64 4.69 5.34 7.88
N LEU A 65 5.18 5.17 6.64
CA LEU A 65 4.89 4.00 5.83
C LEU A 65 5.73 2.83 6.32
N LEU A 66 5.09 1.76 6.80
CA LEU A 66 5.78 0.58 7.32
C LEU A 66 5.98 -0.47 6.23
N GLU A 67 4.90 -0.80 5.53
CA GLU A 67 4.91 -1.87 4.54
C GLU A 67 3.92 -1.63 3.40
N VAL A 68 4.23 -2.26 2.26
CA VAL A 68 3.31 -2.41 1.14
C VAL A 68 3.22 -3.89 0.84
N SER A 69 1.99 -4.40 0.74
CA SER A 69 1.73 -5.84 0.66
C SER A 69 0.80 -6.12 -0.51
N LEU A 70 1.08 -7.15 -1.31
CA LEU A 70 0.13 -7.66 -2.30
C LEU A 70 -1.01 -8.38 -1.58
N VAL A 71 -2.25 -8.14 -2.01
CA VAL A 71 -3.43 -8.75 -1.39
C VAL A 71 -4.44 -9.23 -2.44
N PRO A 72 -5.21 -10.29 -2.14
CA PRO A 72 -6.28 -10.75 -3.02
C PRO A 72 -7.49 -9.82 -3.02
N ALA A 73 -7.76 -9.17 -1.89
CA ALA A 73 -8.89 -8.28 -1.66
C ALA A 73 -8.44 -7.03 -0.89
N PRO A 74 -8.18 -5.91 -1.56
CA PRO A 74 -7.77 -4.66 -0.91
C PRO A 74 -8.98 -3.91 -0.33
N MET A 75 -8.74 -3.14 0.73
CA MET A 75 -9.77 -2.33 1.40
C MET A 75 -10.32 -1.22 0.51
N LEU A 76 -9.48 -0.61 -0.32
CA LEU A 76 -9.88 0.41 -1.28
C LEU A 76 -10.09 -0.21 -2.67
N MET A 77 -11.20 0.13 -3.32
CA MET A 77 -11.49 -0.35 -4.68
C MET A 77 -10.43 0.13 -5.70
N GLY A 78 -9.85 1.31 -5.48
CA GLY A 78 -8.78 1.87 -6.32
C GLY A 78 -7.38 1.30 -6.06
N ALA A 79 -7.15 0.60 -4.93
CA ALA A 79 -5.84 0.06 -4.57
C ALA A 79 -5.50 -1.22 -5.36
N ARG A 80 -5.44 -1.09 -6.68
CA ARG A 80 -5.10 -2.13 -7.66
C ARG A 80 -3.65 -1.95 -8.11
N PHE A 81 -3.04 -3.01 -8.64
CA PHE A 81 -1.72 -2.94 -9.24
C PHE A 81 -1.74 -3.46 -10.68
N SER A 82 -0.77 -3.02 -11.46
CA SER A 82 -0.43 -3.58 -12.77
C SER A 82 1.04 -3.96 -12.76
N VAL A 83 1.39 -5.11 -13.33
CA VAL A 83 2.79 -5.46 -13.59
C VAL A 83 3.18 -4.79 -14.91
N GLN A 84 4.16 -3.89 -14.87
CA GLN A 84 4.79 -3.37 -16.07
C GLN A 84 6.00 -4.26 -16.38
N GLY A 85 6.01 -4.82 -17.59
CA GLY A 85 7.05 -5.74 -18.07
C GLY A 85 8.29 -4.99 -18.56
#